data_AF-A0A6M5YS06-F1
#
_entry.id   AF-A0A6M5YS06-F1
#
_cell.length_a   1.000
_cell.length_b   1.000
_cell.length_c   1.000
_cell.angle_alpha   90.00
_cell.angle_beta   90.00
_cell.angle_gamma   90.00
#
_symmetry.space_group_name_H-M   'P 1'
#
loop_
_entity.id
_entity.type
_entity.pdbx_description
1 polymer ?
#
loop_
_entity_poly.entity_id
_entity_poly.type
_entity_poly.pdbx_seq_one_letter_code
_entity_poly.pdbx_strand_id
1 'polypeptide(L)'
;MYTCGQPANVDETGWTQGQKRAWLWVAVTTLVVAFLIRKTRGRSAFEDLRDGSTAVHTTDRYPVYTHLDKHKRQLCWAHLRRDFQAMIDRGGSGTAIGAALLACSDALFENWYRVRDGTLTRSTFRSVYIPALRRQVGEFLRTGAACGCAKTAATCGELLPVEASLWTFARVVGVEPTNNAAEREVRHAVCWRKTSFGTDSERGSRFVERILTVIASCRRQKRNVLAFLIDAVTAHRTGAKAPTLVPAQAQQQNVVNPLFANC
;
A
#
# COMPACT_ATOMS: atom_id res chain seq x y z
N MET A 1 17.18 2.24 -0.18
CA MET A 1 16.74 1.03 0.55
C MET A 1 15.64 1.38 1.54
N TYR A 2 14.41 1.54 1.05
CA TYR A 2 13.32 2.15 1.84
C TYR A 2 12.32 1.14 2.41
N THR A 3 12.13 0.01 1.74
CA THR A 3 11.25 -1.07 2.21
C THR A 3 12.01 -2.29 2.74
N CYS A 4 13.31 -2.42 2.47
CA CYS A 4 14.22 -3.44 3.06
C CYS A 4 13.66 -4.88 3.11
N GLY A 5 12.93 -5.32 2.09
CA GLY A 5 12.32 -6.67 2.05
C GLY A 5 11.07 -6.84 2.92
N GLN A 6 10.55 -5.77 3.51
CA GLN A 6 9.33 -5.77 4.31
C GLN A 6 8.09 -5.46 3.46
N PRO A 7 6.93 -6.03 3.80
CA PRO A 7 5.67 -5.63 3.18
C PRO A 7 5.43 -4.13 3.33
N ALA A 8 4.92 -3.51 2.27
CA ALA A 8 4.71 -2.06 2.23
C ALA A 8 3.34 -1.70 1.64
N ASN A 9 2.73 -0.67 2.22
CA ASN A 9 1.59 0.04 1.64
C ASN A 9 2.14 1.17 0.78
N VAL A 10 1.72 1.29 -0.47
CA VAL A 10 2.30 2.25 -1.43
C VAL A 10 1.22 3.09 -2.08
N ASP A 11 1.46 4.40 -2.14
CA ASP A 11 0.54 5.37 -2.75
C ASP A 11 1.33 6.57 -3.29
N GLU A 12 0.67 7.37 -4.11
CA GLU A 12 1.25 8.55 -4.72
C GLU A 12 0.26 9.69 -4.91
N THR A 13 0.76 10.91 -4.84
CA THR A 13 -0.02 12.14 -5.03
C THR A 13 0.74 13.12 -5.90
N GLY A 14 0.01 14.05 -6.53
CA GLY A 14 0.64 15.12 -7.30
C GLY A 14 1.59 15.97 -6.44
N TRP A 15 2.63 16.51 -7.04
CA TRP A 15 3.54 17.46 -6.42
C TRP A 15 3.96 18.52 -7.44
N THR A 16 4.57 19.60 -6.95
CA THR A 16 5.15 20.65 -7.78
C THR A 16 6.59 20.87 -7.36
N GLN A 17 7.52 20.83 -8.32
CA GLN A 17 8.92 21.19 -8.12
C GLN A 17 9.31 22.28 -9.12
N GLY A 18 9.64 23.48 -8.64
CA GLY A 18 10.02 24.63 -9.47
C GLY A 18 8.97 24.95 -10.52
N GLN A 19 7.69 25.05 -10.10
CA GLN A 19 6.53 25.25 -10.98
C GLN A 19 6.29 24.14 -12.03
N LYS A 20 7.00 23.02 -11.95
CA LYS A 20 6.83 21.86 -12.84
C LYS A 20 6.17 20.70 -12.10
N ARG A 21 5.37 19.92 -12.84
CA ARG A 21 4.68 18.75 -12.31
C ARG A 21 5.68 17.69 -11.81
N ALA A 22 5.42 17.20 -10.61
CA ALA A 22 6.12 16.08 -9.98
C ALA A 22 5.08 15.20 -9.26
N TRP A 23 5.55 14.12 -8.63
CA TRP A 23 4.75 13.22 -7.82
C TRP A 23 5.49 12.89 -6.55
N LEU A 24 4.78 12.94 -5.43
CA LEU A 24 5.24 12.46 -4.15
C LEU A 24 4.69 11.06 -3.94
N TRP A 25 5.58 10.12 -3.73
CA TRP A 25 5.36 8.71 -3.49
C TRP A 25 5.60 8.42 -2.01
N VAL A 26 4.84 7.49 -1.44
CA VAL A 26 5.07 6.99 -0.09
C VAL A 26 5.10 5.46 -0.08
N ALA A 27 6.00 4.89 0.71
CA ALA A 27 5.96 3.49 1.11
C ALA A 27 5.90 3.40 2.64
N VAL A 28 4.93 2.67 3.16
CA VAL A 28 4.71 2.48 4.59
C VAL A 28 4.88 1.02 4.96
N THR A 29 5.96 0.72 5.66
CA THR A 29 6.23 -0.60 6.26
C THR A 29 5.80 -0.62 7.73
N THR A 30 6.05 -1.72 8.45
CA THR A 30 5.78 -1.82 9.89
C THR A 30 6.51 -0.75 10.70
N LEU A 31 7.76 -0.42 10.37
CA LEU A 31 8.61 0.45 11.19
C LEU A 31 9.05 1.72 10.47
N VAL A 32 9.17 1.70 9.15
CA VAL A 32 9.71 2.82 8.36
C VAL A 32 8.67 3.30 7.37
N VAL A 33 8.54 4.63 7.27
CA VAL A 33 7.78 5.32 6.23
C VAL A 33 8.76 6.11 5.39
N ALA A 34 8.77 5.89 4.09
CA ALA A 34 9.65 6.58 3.16
C ALA A 34 8.86 7.39 2.15
N PHE A 35 9.35 8.61 1.88
CA PHE A 35 8.80 9.51 0.89
C PHE A 35 9.81 9.80 -0.21
N LEU A 36 9.36 9.81 -1.46
CA LEU A 36 10.15 10.18 -2.63
C LEU A 36 9.37 11.14 -3.53
N ILE A 37 10.03 12.17 -4.03
CA ILE A 37 9.52 13.09 -5.04
C ILE A 37 10.23 12.80 -6.35
N ARG A 38 9.46 12.53 -7.40
CA ARG A 38 9.99 12.27 -8.74
C ARG A 38 9.23 13.07 -9.79
N LYS A 39 9.89 13.41 -10.88
CA LYS A 39 9.29 14.08 -12.05
C LYS A 39 8.47 13.13 -12.94
N THR A 40 8.22 11.90 -12.47
CA THR A 40 7.44 10.90 -13.17
C THR A 40 6.53 10.15 -12.19
N ARG A 41 5.33 9.79 -12.66
CA ARG A 41 4.40 8.86 -11.99
C ARG A 41 4.55 7.41 -12.51
N GLY A 42 5.56 7.17 -13.35
CA GLY A 42 5.79 5.88 -13.98
C GLY A 42 6.51 4.88 -13.08
N ARG A 43 6.70 3.69 -13.63
CA ARG A 43 7.30 2.54 -12.94
C ARG A 43 8.65 2.87 -12.32
N SER A 44 9.52 3.61 -12.99
CA SER A 44 10.85 3.96 -12.46
C SER A 44 10.81 4.67 -11.09
N ALA A 45 9.80 5.52 -10.85
CA ALA A 45 9.66 6.16 -9.54
C ALA A 45 9.22 5.17 -8.44
N PHE A 46 8.38 4.20 -8.79
CA PHE A 46 8.03 3.09 -7.89
C PHE A 46 9.24 2.16 -7.64
N GLU A 47 10.05 1.88 -8.66
CA GLU A 47 11.28 1.10 -8.52
C GLU A 47 12.27 1.75 -7.54
N ASP A 48 12.49 3.06 -7.66
CA ASP A 48 13.32 3.84 -6.72
C ASP A 48 12.83 3.72 -5.28
N LEU A 49 11.51 3.64 -5.08
CA LEU A 49 10.88 3.54 -3.77
C LEU A 49 11.06 2.15 -3.15
N ARG A 50 10.87 1.08 -3.93
CA ARG A 50 10.99 -0.28 -3.41
C ARG A 50 12.43 -0.81 -3.38
N ASP A 51 13.34 -0.18 -4.11
CA ASP A 51 14.78 -0.49 -4.14
C ASP A 51 15.05 -2.00 -4.26
N GLY A 52 14.49 -2.61 -5.31
CA GLY A 52 14.65 -4.04 -5.58
C GLY A 52 13.83 -4.99 -4.67
N SER A 53 13.11 -4.49 -3.67
CA SER A 53 12.29 -5.33 -2.79
C SER A 53 11.26 -6.16 -3.56
N THR A 54 11.21 -7.45 -3.23
CA THR A 54 10.26 -8.46 -3.73
C THR A 54 9.17 -8.80 -2.70
N ALA A 55 9.10 -8.02 -1.63
CA ALA A 55 8.09 -8.16 -0.59
C ALA A 55 6.68 -7.84 -1.10
N VAL A 56 5.67 -8.12 -0.27
CA VAL A 56 4.28 -7.82 -0.62
C VAL A 56 4.05 -6.31 -0.66
N HIS A 57 3.49 -5.81 -1.76
CA HIS A 57 3.07 -4.41 -1.86
C HIS A 57 1.54 -4.32 -1.88
N THR A 58 0.99 -3.51 -0.97
CA THR A 58 -0.43 -3.16 -0.95
C THR A 58 -0.63 -1.88 -1.74
N THR A 59 -1.42 -1.93 -2.80
CA THR A 59 -1.59 -0.83 -3.76
C THR A 59 -3.05 -0.66 -4.14
N ASP A 60 -3.40 0.46 -4.76
CA ASP A 60 -4.63 0.57 -5.54
C ASP A 60 -4.52 -0.21 -6.88
N ARG A 61 -5.45 0.06 -7.82
CA ARG A 61 -5.46 -0.54 -9.16
C ARG A 61 -4.70 0.28 -10.21
N TYR A 62 -3.88 1.26 -9.83
CA TYR A 62 -3.16 2.08 -10.79
C TYR A 62 -2.27 1.19 -11.69
N PRO A 63 -2.29 1.37 -13.04
CA PRO A 63 -1.57 0.48 -13.96
C PRO A 63 -0.07 0.37 -13.75
N VAL A 64 0.55 1.32 -13.05
CA VAL A 64 2.00 1.27 -12.73
C VAL A 64 2.40 0.03 -11.93
N TYR A 65 1.45 -0.61 -11.26
CA TYR A 65 1.68 -1.75 -10.37
C TYR A 65 1.37 -3.11 -11.02
N THR A 66 0.93 -3.15 -12.29
CA THR A 66 0.49 -4.39 -12.96
C THR A 66 1.62 -5.38 -13.23
N HIS A 67 2.87 -4.92 -13.25
CA HIS A 67 4.05 -5.79 -13.41
C HIS A 67 4.41 -6.57 -12.14
N LEU A 68 3.79 -6.25 -11.00
CA LEU A 68 4.03 -6.98 -9.76
C LEU A 68 3.47 -8.40 -9.86
N ASP A 69 4.20 -9.37 -9.30
CA ASP A 69 3.68 -10.71 -9.11
C ASP A 69 2.37 -10.66 -8.30
N LYS A 70 1.31 -11.24 -8.86
CA LYS A 70 -0.03 -11.30 -8.26
C LYS A 70 -0.05 -11.98 -6.89
N HIS A 71 0.95 -12.79 -6.54
CA HIS A 71 1.10 -13.40 -5.22
C HIS A 71 1.90 -12.53 -4.23
N LYS A 72 2.59 -11.49 -4.74
CA LYS A 72 3.32 -10.48 -3.98
C LYS A 72 2.66 -9.10 -4.05
N ARG A 73 1.40 -9.05 -4.46
CA ARG A 73 0.58 -7.84 -4.44
C ARG A 73 -0.67 -8.07 -3.59
N GLN A 74 -1.05 -7.05 -2.84
CA GLN A 74 -2.37 -6.95 -2.23
C GLN A 74 -3.11 -5.78 -2.88
N LEU A 75 -4.24 -6.03 -3.54
CA LEU A 75 -5.10 -4.95 -4.02
C LEU A 75 -5.92 -4.38 -2.85
N CYS A 76 -5.97 -3.05 -2.77
CA CYS A 76 -6.70 -2.35 -1.74
C CYS A 76 -8.21 -2.57 -1.88
N TRP A 77 -8.81 -3.29 -0.95
CA TRP A 77 -10.25 -3.54 -0.93
C TRP A 77 -11.09 -2.28 -0.75
N ALA A 78 -10.56 -1.21 -0.13
CA ALA A 78 -11.28 0.06 -0.05
C ALA A 78 -11.51 0.69 -1.44
N HIS A 79 -10.56 0.56 -2.36
CA HIS A 79 -10.74 0.99 -3.75
C HIS A 79 -11.70 0.08 -4.50
N LEU A 80 -11.61 -1.24 -4.32
CA LEU A 80 -12.55 -2.20 -4.91
C LEU A 80 -13.99 -1.93 -4.49
N ARG A 81 -14.23 -1.64 -3.21
CA ARG A 81 -15.56 -1.26 -2.72
C ARG A 81 -16.12 -0.03 -3.41
N ARG A 82 -15.30 0.99 -3.67
CA ARG A 82 -15.73 2.19 -4.43
C ARG A 82 -16.05 1.83 -5.87
N ASP A 83 -15.29 0.94 -6.50
CA ASP A 83 -15.60 0.43 -7.84
C ASP A 83 -16.94 -0.32 -7.86
N PHE A 84 -17.19 -1.17 -6.86
CA PHE A 84 -18.44 -1.92 -6.72
C PHE A 84 -19.63 -1.00 -6.45
N GLN A 85 -19.47 0.01 -5.59
CA GLN A 85 -20.50 1.03 -5.39
C GLN A 85 -20.79 1.80 -6.69
N ALA A 86 -19.74 2.17 -7.44
CA ALA A 86 -19.93 2.81 -8.74
C ALA A 86 -20.66 1.91 -9.74
N MET A 87 -20.61 0.58 -9.62
CA MET A 87 -21.43 -0.35 -10.43
C MET A 87 -22.92 -0.24 -10.07
N ILE A 88 -23.22 -0.09 -8.79
CA ILE A 88 -24.58 0.12 -8.28
C ILE A 88 -25.12 1.46 -8.78
N ASP A 89 -24.37 2.53 -8.54
CA ASP A 89 -24.76 3.92 -8.84
C ASP A 89 -25.03 4.16 -10.34
N ARG A 90 -24.34 3.40 -11.21
CA ARG A 90 -24.54 3.46 -12.67
C ARG A 90 -25.87 2.85 -13.13
N GLY A 91 -26.51 2.00 -12.33
CA GLY A 91 -27.75 1.33 -12.71
C GLY A 91 -27.58 0.19 -13.72
N GLY A 92 -28.72 -0.36 -14.14
CA GLY A 92 -28.81 -1.36 -15.21
C GLY A 92 -28.24 -2.73 -14.83
N SER A 93 -27.71 -3.45 -15.82
CA SER A 93 -27.22 -4.82 -15.65
C SER A 93 -26.04 -4.96 -14.69
N GLY A 94 -25.35 -3.86 -14.34
CA GLY A 94 -24.25 -3.86 -13.38
C GLY A 94 -24.67 -3.79 -11.91
N THR A 95 -25.91 -3.37 -11.60
CA THR A 95 -26.34 -3.07 -10.23
C THR A 95 -26.31 -4.29 -9.32
N ALA A 96 -26.91 -5.41 -9.76
CA ALA A 96 -26.95 -6.63 -8.96
C ALA A 96 -25.54 -7.21 -8.70
N ILE A 97 -24.65 -7.12 -9.70
CA ILE A 97 -23.25 -7.55 -9.58
C ILE A 97 -22.50 -6.68 -8.56
N GLY A 98 -22.63 -5.35 -8.66
CA GLY A 98 -22.03 -4.42 -7.71
C GLY A 98 -22.49 -4.66 -6.28
N ALA A 99 -23.80 -4.84 -6.08
CA ALA A 99 -24.39 -5.12 -4.77
C ALA A 99 -23.88 -6.45 -4.18
N ALA A 100 -23.82 -7.51 -4.99
CA ALA A 100 -23.31 -8.81 -4.56
C ALA A 100 -21.82 -8.78 -4.19
N LEU A 101 -20.99 -8.09 -4.98
CA LEU A 101 -19.57 -7.88 -4.68
C LEU A 101 -19.35 -7.03 -3.42
N LEU A 102 -20.20 -6.02 -3.19
CA LEU A 102 -20.16 -5.20 -1.99
C LEU A 102 -20.53 -6.01 -0.75
N ALA A 103 -21.57 -6.85 -0.82
CA ALA A 103 -21.95 -7.76 0.25
C ALA A 103 -20.84 -8.78 0.57
N CYS A 104 -20.17 -9.33 -0.45
CA CYS A 104 -18.98 -10.17 -0.25
C CYS A 104 -17.87 -9.40 0.48
N SER A 105 -17.68 -8.13 0.14
CA SER A 105 -16.70 -7.28 0.81
C SER A 105 -17.10 -6.95 2.26
N ASP A 106 -18.39 -6.78 2.56
CA ASP A 106 -18.85 -6.58 3.94
C ASP A 106 -18.54 -7.80 4.80
N ALA A 107 -18.89 -9.00 4.32
CA ALA A 107 -18.57 -10.26 5.00
C ALA A 107 -17.05 -10.47 5.15
N LEU A 108 -16.25 -10.05 4.17
CA LEU A 108 -14.79 -10.06 4.26
C LEU A 108 -14.29 -9.20 5.42
N PHE A 109 -14.76 -7.95 5.51
CA PHE A 109 -14.30 -7.01 6.52
C PHE A 109 -14.78 -7.37 7.91
N GLU A 110 -16.02 -7.84 8.07
CA GLU A 110 -16.54 -8.35 9.32
C GLU A 110 -15.61 -9.44 9.91
N ASN A 111 -15.26 -10.44 9.10
CA ASN A 111 -14.37 -11.52 9.53
C ASN A 111 -12.92 -11.05 9.70
N TRP A 112 -12.45 -10.11 8.88
CA TRP A 112 -11.11 -9.53 9.04
C TRP A 112 -10.99 -8.77 10.36
N TYR A 113 -12.00 -8.01 10.78
CA TYR A 113 -11.98 -7.31 12.06
C TYR A 113 -11.89 -8.29 13.23
N ARG A 114 -12.57 -9.43 13.15
CA ARG A 114 -12.41 -10.50 14.15
C ARG A 114 -10.98 -11.05 14.20
N VAL A 115 -10.31 -11.17 13.05
CA VAL A 115 -8.87 -11.54 13.01
C VAL A 115 -8.00 -10.48 13.64
N ARG A 116 -8.22 -9.22 13.30
CA ARG A 116 -7.48 -8.07 13.85
C ARG A 116 -7.64 -7.96 15.37
N ASP A 117 -8.86 -8.17 15.85
CA ASP A 117 -9.23 -8.03 17.26
C ASP A 117 -8.94 -9.31 18.07
N GLY A 118 -8.40 -10.35 17.44
CA GLY A 118 -7.96 -11.59 18.08
C GLY A 118 -9.08 -12.59 18.41
N THR A 119 -10.32 -12.32 18.01
CA THR A 119 -11.49 -13.19 18.25
C THR A 119 -11.67 -14.26 17.17
N LEU A 120 -10.90 -14.22 16.09
CA LEU A 120 -10.81 -15.24 15.06
C LEU A 120 -9.34 -15.47 14.69
N THR A 121 -8.89 -16.73 14.65
CA THR A 121 -7.51 -17.00 14.23
C THR A 121 -7.35 -16.76 12.72
N ARG A 122 -6.17 -16.29 12.29
CA ARG A 122 -5.88 -16.11 10.86
C ARG A 122 -5.94 -17.43 10.09
N SER A 123 -5.56 -18.55 10.72
CA SER A 123 -5.62 -19.89 10.12
C SER A 123 -7.06 -20.31 9.84
N THR A 124 -7.98 -20.12 10.80
CA THR A 124 -9.41 -20.36 10.59
C THR A 124 -9.99 -19.42 9.54
N PHE A 125 -9.67 -18.12 9.60
CA PHE A 125 -10.09 -17.16 8.56
C PHE A 125 -9.68 -17.61 7.15
N ARG A 126 -8.40 -17.98 6.98
CA ARG A 126 -7.84 -18.44 5.71
C ARG A 126 -8.44 -19.76 5.22
N SER A 127 -8.71 -20.71 6.11
CA SER A 127 -9.15 -22.07 5.73
C SER A 127 -10.67 -22.21 5.60
N VAL A 128 -11.44 -21.47 6.39
CA VAL A 128 -12.90 -21.62 6.45
C VAL A 128 -13.61 -20.53 5.64
N TYR A 129 -13.25 -19.26 5.83
CA TYR A 129 -14.01 -18.13 5.28
C TYR A 129 -13.53 -17.73 3.88
N ILE A 130 -12.21 -17.63 3.69
CA ILE A 130 -11.62 -17.18 2.43
C ILE A 130 -12.01 -18.06 1.23
N PRO A 131 -12.04 -19.41 1.28
CA PRO A 131 -12.40 -20.20 0.10
C PRO A 131 -13.81 -19.92 -0.42
N ALA A 132 -14.78 -19.74 0.48
CA ALA A 132 -16.15 -19.42 0.11
C ALA A 132 -16.26 -18.01 -0.51
N LEU A 133 -15.64 -17.01 0.12
CA LEU A 133 -15.61 -15.64 -0.42
C LEU A 133 -14.91 -15.57 -1.77
N ARG A 134 -13.79 -16.27 -1.93
CA ARG A 134 -13.06 -16.38 -3.21
C ARG A 134 -13.93 -16.92 -4.33
N ARG A 135 -14.67 -18.00 -4.06
CA ARG A 135 -15.57 -18.61 -5.03
C ARG A 135 -16.68 -17.63 -5.44
N GLN A 136 -17.38 -17.05 -4.47
CA GLN A 136 -18.47 -16.09 -4.72
C GLN A 136 -17.99 -14.86 -5.49
N VAL A 137 -16.90 -14.22 -5.05
CA VAL A 137 -16.31 -13.08 -5.75
C VAL A 137 -15.90 -13.46 -7.16
N GLY A 138 -15.23 -14.61 -7.35
CA GLY A 138 -14.85 -15.09 -8.68
C GLY A 138 -16.05 -15.33 -9.60
N GLU A 139 -17.16 -15.86 -9.09
CA GLU A 139 -18.41 -16.03 -9.83
C GLU A 139 -19.01 -14.68 -10.23
N PHE A 140 -19.17 -13.75 -9.29
CA PHE A 140 -19.71 -12.41 -9.59
C PHE A 140 -18.81 -11.61 -10.54
N LEU A 141 -17.49 -11.76 -10.46
CA LEU A 141 -16.57 -11.16 -11.41
C LEU A 141 -16.73 -11.77 -12.81
N ARG A 142 -16.89 -13.09 -12.95
CA ARG A 142 -17.16 -13.73 -14.25
C ARG A 142 -18.50 -13.28 -14.85
N THR A 143 -19.56 -13.25 -14.05
CA THR A 143 -20.86 -12.73 -14.47
C THR A 143 -20.77 -11.25 -14.85
N GLY A 144 -20.04 -10.46 -14.06
CA GLY A 144 -19.79 -9.05 -14.33
C GLY A 144 -19.06 -8.80 -15.65
N ALA A 145 -18.03 -9.60 -15.94
CA ALA A 145 -17.27 -9.52 -17.18
C ALA A 145 -18.12 -9.79 -18.44
N ALA A 146 -19.21 -10.55 -18.30
CA ALA A 146 -20.14 -10.88 -19.39
C ALA A 146 -21.41 -10.01 -19.43
N CYS A 147 -21.55 -9.03 -18.52
CA CYS A 147 -22.78 -8.24 -18.43
C CYS A 147 -22.86 -7.14 -19.51
N GLY A 148 -24.08 -6.66 -19.79
CA GLY A 148 -24.31 -5.60 -20.78
C GLY A 148 -23.81 -4.19 -20.39
N CYS A 149 -23.30 -4.00 -19.17
CA CYS A 149 -22.73 -2.73 -18.74
C CYS A 149 -21.23 -2.70 -19.03
N ALA A 150 -20.81 -2.02 -20.10
CA ALA A 150 -19.42 -1.99 -20.55
C ALA A 150 -18.40 -1.63 -19.45
N LYS A 151 -18.72 -0.66 -18.57
CA LYS A 151 -17.84 -0.27 -17.46
C LYS A 151 -17.71 -1.34 -16.37
N THR A 152 -18.81 -2.02 -16.06
CA THR A 152 -18.78 -3.16 -15.12
C THR A 152 -18.02 -4.32 -15.74
N ALA A 153 -18.30 -4.65 -17.00
CA ALA A 153 -17.61 -5.71 -17.74
C ALA A 153 -16.09 -5.47 -17.79
N ALA A 154 -15.66 -4.25 -18.10
CA ALA A 154 -14.25 -3.88 -18.08
C ALA A 154 -13.63 -4.04 -16.69
N THR A 155 -14.25 -3.48 -15.65
CA THR A 155 -13.73 -3.56 -14.27
C THR A 155 -13.60 -5.01 -13.79
N CYS A 156 -14.62 -5.84 -14.04
CA CYS A 156 -14.59 -7.25 -13.66
C CYS A 156 -13.57 -8.04 -14.50
N GLY A 157 -13.48 -7.77 -15.80
CA GLY A 157 -12.49 -8.35 -16.70
C GLY A 157 -11.04 -8.02 -16.30
N GLU A 158 -10.79 -6.80 -15.82
CA GLU A 158 -9.48 -6.39 -15.29
C GLU A 158 -9.10 -7.10 -13.98
N LEU A 159 -10.10 -7.44 -13.15
CA LEU A 159 -9.87 -8.09 -11.85
C LEU A 159 -9.62 -9.59 -11.95
N LEU A 160 -10.21 -10.28 -12.92
CA LEU A 160 -10.09 -11.73 -13.08
C LEU A 160 -8.63 -12.22 -13.22
N PRO A 161 -7.76 -11.62 -14.07
CA PRO A 161 -6.36 -12.05 -14.19
C PRO A 161 -5.54 -11.89 -12.92
N VAL A 162 -5.92 -10.91 -12.09
CA VAL A 162 -5.19 -10.52 -10.86
C VAL A 162 -5.91 -10.97 -9.59
N GLU A 163 -6.92 -11.85 -9.68
CA GLU A 163 -7.76 -12.28 -8.56
C GLU A 163 -6.93 -12.75 -7.36
N ALA A 164 -5.79 -13.40 -7.59
CA ALA A 164 -4.87 -13.83 -6.54
C ALA A 164 -4.42 -12.68 -5.62
N SER A 165 -4.30 -11.47 -6.16
CA SER A 165 -3.87 -10.25 -5.45
C SER A 165 -4.93 -9.71 -4.49
N LEU A 166 -6.18 -10.16 -4.57
CA LEU A 166 -7.24 -9.72 -3.66
C LEU A 166 -7.05 -10.35 -2.26
N TRP A 167 -6.34 -11.47 -2.18
CA TRP A 167 -6.37 -12.36 -1.02
C TRP A 167 -5.02 -12.54 -0.33
N THR A 168 -3.99 -11.80 -0.74
CA THR A 168 -2.63 -11.93 -0.22
C THR A 168 -2.56 -11.67 1.27
N PHE A 169 -3.34 -10.70 1.77
CA PHE A 169 -3.45 -10.37 3.18
C PHE A 169 -3.83 -11.59 4.02
N ALA A 170 -4.78 -12.43 3.59
CA ALA A 170 -5.17 -13.61 4.36
C ALA A 170 -4.01 -14.61 4.59
N ARG A 171 -2.99 -14.62 3.72
CA ARG A 171 -1.85 -15.55 3.79
C ARG A 171 -0.61 -14.95 4.46
N VAL A 172 -0.34 -13.67 4.24
CA VAL A 172 0.92 -13.03 4.66
C VAL A 172 0.67 -12.17 5.91
N VAL A 173 1.35 -12.51 7.01
CA VAL A 173 1.29 -11.76 8.27
C VAL A 173 1.81 -10.34 8.06
N GLY A 174 1.16 -9.35 8.69
CA GLY A 174 1.52 -7.93 8.57
C GLY A 174 0.99 -7.23 7.32
N VAL A 175 0.35 -7.96 6.40
CA VAL A 175 -0.36 -7.38 5.25
C VAL A 175 -1.83 -7.16 5.63
N GLU A 176 -2.32 -5.95 5.39
CA GLU A 176 -3.71 -5.52 5.58
C GLU A 176 -4.48 -5.58 4.26
N PRO A 177 -5.81 -5.75 4.27
CA PRO A 177 -6.63 -5.74 3.05
C PRO A 177 -6.76 -4.35 2.41
N THR A 178 -6.36 -3.27 3.09
CA THR A 178 -6.47 -1.89 2.61
C THR A 178 -5.13 -1.15 2.66
N ASN A 179 -4.99 -0.16 1.80
CA ASN A 179 -3.82 0.72 1.70
C ASN A 179 -3.90 1.95 2.64
N ASN A 180 -4.76 1.89 3.66
CA ASN A 180 -5.08 3.03 4.53
C ASN A 180 -3.85 3.66 5.19
N ALA A 181 -2.81 2.86 5.44
CA ALA A 181 -1.57 3.34 6.02
C ALA A 181 -0.86 4.33 5.09
N ALA A 182 -0.72 4.02 3.79
CA ALA A 182 -0.12 4.93 2.82
C ALA A 182 -1.02 6.16 2.62
N GLU A 183 -2.32 5.96 2.40
CA GLU A 183 -3.28 7.06 2.21
C GLU A 183 -3.24 8.06 3.38
N ARG A 184 -3.07 7.59 4.62
CA ARG A 184 -2.94 8.46 5.79
C ARG A 184 -1.64 9.26 5.79
N GLU A 185 -0.51 8.62 5.51
CA GLU A 185 0.79 9.30 5.49
C GLU A 185 0.88 10.33 4.34
N VAL A 186 0.27 10.06 3.19
CA VAL A 186 0.17 11.01 2.06
C VAL A 186 -0.52 12.31 2.45
N ARG A 187 -1.49 12.28 3.38
CA ARG A 187 -2.25 13.49 3.78
C ARG A 187 -1.35 14.60 4.30
N HIS A 188 -0.29 14.27 5.02
CA HIS A 188 0.66 15.27 5.54
C HIS A 188 1.33 16.04 4.40
N ALA A 189 1.78 15.33 3.36
CA ALA A 189 2.32 15.94 2.16
C ALA A 189 1.26 16.76 1.41
N VAL A 190 0.03 16.25 1.29
CA VAL A 190 -1.06 17.00 0.62
C VAL A 190 -1.36 18.31 1.34
N CYS A 191 -1.42 18.31 2.66
CA CYS A 191 -1.58 19.54 3.46
C CYS A 191 -0.44 20.53 3.20
N TRP A 192 0.81 20.06 3.25
CA TRP A 192 1.98 20.89 2.95
C TRP A 192 1.87 21.51 1.55
N ARG A 193 1.58 20.71 0.53
CA ARG A 193 1.44 21.19 -0.86
C ARG A 193 0.35 22.26 -0.97
N LYS A 194 -0.77 22.11 -0.26
CA LYS A 194 -1.86 23.09 -0.29
C LYS A 194 -1.47 24.44 0.32
N THR A 195 -0.61 24.44 1.34
CA THR A 195 -0.18 25.67 2.02
C THR A 195 1.05 26.31 1.40
N SER A 196 1.93 25.53 0.78
CA SER A 196 3.24 25.99 0.29
C SER A 196 3.46 25.78 -1.21
N PHE A 197 2.43 25.32 -1.94
CA PHE A 197 2.44 25.09 -3.39
C PHE A 197 3.51 24.09 -3.91
N GLY A 198 4.11 23.29 -3.03
CA GLY A 198 5.14 22.31 -3.36
C GLY A 198 6.54 22.80 -2.96
N THR A 199 7.52 22.62 -3.83
CA THR A 199 8.92 23.00 -3.63
C THR A 199 9.44 23.80 -4.82
N ASP A 200 10.33 24.77 -4.62
CA ASP A 200 10.88 25.57 -5.73
C ASP A 200 12.15 24.98 -6.36
N SER A 201 12.77 23.99 -5.71
CA SER A 201 14.02 23.38 -6.18
C SER A 201 14.09 21.89 -5.85
N GLU A 202 15.01 21.19 -6.53
CA GLU A 202 15.32 19.79 -6.18
C GLU A 202 15.80 19.66 -4.73
N ARG A 203 16.63 20.59 -4.25
CA ARG A 203 17.05 20.64 -2.85
C ARG A 203 15.86 20.73 -1.91
N GLY A 204 14.85 21.55 -2.24
CA GLY A 204 13.59 21.63 -1.49
C GLY A 204 12.84 20.31 -1.47
N SER A 205 12.73 19.63 -2.62
CA SER A 205 12.13 18.29 -2.69
C SER A 205 12.87 17.28 -1.82
N ARG A 206 14.20 17.25 -1.86
CA ARG A 206 15.01 16.37 -1.00
C ARG A 206 14.81 16.65 0.49
N PHE A 207 14.63 17.91 0.86
CA PHE A 207 14.30 18.26 2.24
C PHE A 207 12.93 17.70 2.65
N VAL A 208 11.90 17.88 1.82
CA VAL A 208 10.54 17.34 2.07
C VAL A 208 10.56 15.81 2.17
N GLU A 209 11.19 15.12 1.23
CA GLU A 209 11.38 13.66 1.27
C GLU A 209 11.95 13.20 2.62
N ARG A 210 13.06 13.82 3.05
CA ARG A 210 13.79 13.42 4.27
C ARG A 210 13.02 13.76 5.53
N ILE A 211 12.47 14.97 5.66
CA ILE A 211 11.83 15.40 6.89
C ILE A 211 10.52 14.64 7.12
N LEU A 212 9.72 14.40 6.07
CA LEU A 212 8.51 13.58 6.19
C LEU A 212 8.86 12.13 6.54
N THR A 213 9.91 11.56 5.91
CA THR A 213 10.42 10.22 6.22
C THR A 213 10.82 10.09 7.69
N VAL A 214 11.58 11.05 8.22
CA VAL A 214 12.01 11.08 9.63
C VAL A 214 10.81 11.19 10.57
N ILE A 215 9.93 12.17 10.33
CA ILE A 215 8.77 12.41 11.20
C ILE A 215 7.85 11.19 11.25
N ALA A 216 7.47 10.66 10.08
CA ALA A 216 6.54 9.55 9.99
C ALA A 216 7.15 8.25 10.58
N SER A 217 8.42 7.98 10.28
CA SER A 217 9.13 6.81 10.84
C SER A 217 9.29 6.91 12.36
N CYS A 218 9.75 8.05 12.89
CA CYS A 218 9.92 8.23 14.33
C CYS A 218 8.59 8.10 15.09
N ARG A 219 7.51 8.72 14.59
CA ARG A 219 6.17 8.60 15.18
C ARG A 219 5.71 7.14 15.23
N ARG A 220 5.89 6.42 14.12
CA ARG A 220 5.53 5.00 14.02
C ARG A 220 6.34 4.10 14.96
N GLN A 221 7.60 4.46 15.18
CA GLN A 221 8.51 3.79 16.12
C GLN A 221 8.36 4.27 17.57
N LYS A 222 7.45 5.22 17.86
CA LYS A 222 7.31 5.88 19.16
C LYS A 222 8.62 6.52 19.66
N ARG A 223 9.44 7.05 18.75
CA ARG A 223 10.69 7.77 19.02
C ARG A 223 10.47 9.28 19.02
N ASN A 224 11.24 9.98 19.84
CA ASN A 224 11.24 11.45 19.86
C ASN A 224 11.88 11.99 18.56
N VAL A 225 11.08 12.71 17.76
CA VAL A 225 11.50 13.28 16.47
C VAL A 225 12.62 14.30 16.64
N LEU A 226 12.50 15.19 17.62
CA LEU A 226 13.47 16.26 17.84
C LEU A 226 14.82 15.69 18.28
N ALA A 227 14.81 14.72 19.20
CA ALA A 227 16.03 14.03 19.63
C ALA A 227 16.74 13.36 18.43
N PHE A 228 15.99 12.65 17.57
CA PHE A 228 16.55 12.04 16.37
C PHE A 228 17.20 13.07 15.43
N LEU A 229 16.55 14.22 15.22
CA LEU A 229 17.08 15.29 14.38
C LEU A 229 18.35 15.91 14.98
N ILE A 230 18.38 16.12 16.30
CA ILE A 230 19.57 16.60 17.02
C ILE A 230 20.74 15.62 16.82
N ASP A 231 20.49 14.32 17.02
CA ASP A 231 21.51 13.29 16.85
C ASP A 231 22.02 13.25 15.41
N ALA A 232 21.12 13.36 14.43
CA ALA A 232 21.49 13.35 13.01
C ALA A 232 22.33 14.56 12.60
N VAL A 233 21.96 15.76 13.06
CA VAL A 233 22.71 16.98 12.78
C VAL A 233 24.06 16.97 13.51
N THR A 234 24.09 16.55 14.77
CA THR A 234 25.33 16.42 15.55
C THR A 234 26.29 15.45 14.89
N ALA A 235 25.81 14.27 14.47
CA ALA A 235 26.63 13.29 13.78
C ALA A 235 27.21 13.84 12.47
N HIS A 236 26.40 14.54 11.67
CA HIS A 236 26.87 15.16 10.44
C HIS A 236 27.97 16.20 10.69
N ARG A 237 27.81 17.06 11.71
CA ARG A 237 28.78 18.12 12.04
C ARG A 237 30.10 17.61 12.62
N THR A 238 30.05 16.46 13.28
CA THR A 238 31.22 15.86 13.96
C THR A 238 31.90 14.76 13.13
N GLY A 239 31.36 14.43 11.96
CA GLY A 239 31.83 13.29 11.16
C GLY A 239 31.51 11.92 11.78
N ALA A 240 30.66 11.87 12.81
CA ALA A 240 30.25 10.63 13.44
C ALA A 240 29.21 9.87 12.60
N LYS A 241 28.98 8.60 12.96
CA LYS A 241 27.98 7.76 12.29
C LYS A 241 26.57 8.29 12.55
N ALA A 242 25.81 8.56 11.48
CA ALA A 242 24.44 9.04 11.59
C ALA A 242 23.49 8.01 12.27
N PRO A 243 22.50 8.46 13.04
CA PRO A 243 21.50 7.58 13.62
C PRO A 243 20.64 6.94 12.53
N THR A 244 20.25 5.68 12.73
CA THR A 244 19.44 4.92 11.77
C THR A 244 17.94 5.05 12.07
N LEU A 245 17.13 5.17 11.01
CA LEU A 245 15.67 5.00 11.07
C LEU A 245 15.26 3.53 11.02
N VAL A 246 16.14 2.62 10.63
CA VAL A 246 15.89 1.17 10.62
C VAL A 246 16.30 0.61 11.99
N PRO A 247 15.37 0.12 12.83
CA PRO A 247 15.71 -0.44 14.14
C PRO A 247 16.54 -1.73 14.02
N ALA A 248 17.41 -2.01 15.00
CA ALA A 248 18.30 -3.18 14.98
C ALA A 248 17.57 -4.54 14.86
N GLN A 249 16.36 -4.67 15.44
CA GLN A 249 15.52 -5.87 15.30
C GLN A 249 15.03 -6.10 13.86
N ALA A 250 14.88 -5.05 13.05
CA ALA A 250 14.54 -5.17 11.63
C ALA A 250 15.72 -5.63 10.77
N GLN A 251 16.95 -5.48 11.27
CA GLN A 251 18.17 -5.94 10.58
C GLN A 251 18.39 -7.46 10.77
N GLN A 252 17.92 -8.03 11.89
CA GLN A 252 18.06 -9.47 12.19
C GLN A 252 17.04 -10.36 11.42
N GLN A 253 15.85 -9.85 11.10
CA GLN A 253 14.87 -10.59 10.28
C GLN A 253 15.32 -10.81 8.82
N ASN A 254 16.32 -10.06 8.34
CA ASN A 254 16.90 -10.23 7.01
C ASN A 254 18.05 -11.25 6.95
N VAL A 255 18.48 -11.82 8.09
CA VAL A 255 19.58 -12.80 8.16
C VAL A 255 19.06 -14.22 8.45
N VAL A 256 17.84 -14.37 8.96
CA VAL A 256 17.29 -15.67 9.38
C VAL A 256 16.04 -16.02 8.56
N ASN A 257 16.22 -16.45 7.31
CA ASN A 257 15.22 -17.30 6.68
C ASN A 257 15.78 -18.26 5.61
N PRO A 258 16.48 -19.33 6.02
CA PRO A 258 16.68 -20.52 5.18
C PRO A 258 15.93 -21.74 5.72
N LEU A 259 14.67 -21.60 6.18
CA LEU A 259 13.90 -22.75 6.67
C LEU A 259 12.44 -22.72 6.20
N PHE A 260 12.25 -22.79 4.88
CA PHE A 260 11.09 -23.44 4.27
C PHE A 260 11.53 -24.09 2.96
N ALA A 261 12.44 -25.05 3.06
CA ALA A 261 12.58 -26.12 2.09
C ALA A 261 12.05 -27.40 2.74
N ASN A 262 11.09 -28.04 2.09
CA ASN A 262 10.42 -29.30 2.44
C ASN A 262 9.37 -29.22 3.55
N CYS A 263 8.12 -28.98 3.14
CA CYS A 263 6.88 -29.71 3.49
C CYS A 263 5.74 -29.15 2.62
#